data_AF-A0A949P3Z4-F1
#
_entry.id   AF-A0A949P3Z4-F1
#
_cell.length_a   1.000
_cell.length_b   1.000
_cell.length_c   1.000
_cell.angle_alpha   90.00
_cell.angle_beta   90.00
_cell.angle_gamma   90.00
#
_symmetry.space_group_name_H-M   'P 1'
#
loop_
_entity.id
_entity.type
_entity.pdbx_description
1 polymer ?
#
loop_
_entity_poly.entity_id
_entity_poly.type
_entity_poly.pdbx_seq_one_letter_code
_entity_poly.pdbx_strand_id
1 'polypeptide(L)'
;MNPVYFGIISASTYIGATLYLVNNLRQHIETNKSVLLGGGLVAFFLHAFSAYWVINTPEGIFFSFFQVASLFGLVIAAIAIIASFYRPVTNLALLAYPSAALGILLSLFVKTETQPMPELSYQVLFHIVISVLAYSVLAIAVAQSLLLYTQSYQLKHKRMTGLVQLLPPLQTMEKLLFEMIWAGLTLLSISIASGFIFLDNLFAQHLAHKTILSLAAWTTFAVLLWGRHQLGWRGKTAIRGTLTGFSLLVLAYFGSKLVLEVILQRG
;
A
#
# COMPACT_ATOMS: atom_id res chain seq x y z
N MET A 1 -15.40 -18.54 -16.01
CA MET A 1 -15.86 -18.44 -14.61
C MET A 1 -16.03 -16.96 -14.28
N ASN A 2 -17.05 -16.57 -13.51
CA ASN A 2 -17.27 -15.15 -13.21
C ASN A 2 -16.31 -14.68 -12.11
N PRO A 3 -15.37 -13.76 -12.39
CA PRO A 3 -14.36 -13.31 -11.43
C PRO A 3 -14.94 -12.56 -10.22
N VAL A 4 -16.20 -12.10 -10.32
CA VAL A 4 -16.91 -11.39 -9.24
C VAL A 4 -17.07 -12.27 -8.00
N TYR A 5 -17.40 -13.56 -8.16
CA TYR A 5 -17.60 -14.45 -7.00
C TYR A 5 -16.31 -14.60 -6.19
N PHE A 6 -15.18 -14.78 -6.87
CA PHE A 6 -13.87 -14.90 -6.23
C PHE A 6 -13.48 -13.63 -5.47
N GLY A 7 -13.73 -12.45 -6.04
CA GLY A 7 -13.40 -11.19 -5.38
C GLY A 7 -14.33 -10.87 -4.21
N ILE A 8 -15.62 -11.21 -4.26
CA ILE A 8 -16.53 -11.07 -3.10
C ILE A 8 -16.12 -12.00 -1.96
N ILE A 9 -15.79 -13.26 -2.27
CA ILE A 9 -15.34 -14.22 -1.26
C ILE A 9 -14.03 -13.72 -0.64
N SER A 10 -13.07 -13.29 -1.47
CA SER A 10 -11.82 -12.71 -1.02
C SER A 10 -12.03 -11.52 -0.07
N ALA A 11 -12.84 -10.53 -0.46
CA ALA A 11 -13.15 -9.38 0.37
C ALA A 11 -13.79 -9.78 1.70
N SER A 12 -14.74 -10.72 1.66
CA SER A 12 -15.40 -11.24 2.87
C SER A 12 -14.41 -11.94 3.80
N THR A 13 -13.47 -12.72 3.26
CA THR A 13 -12.42 -13.38 4.04
C THR A 13 -11.45 -12.37 4.65
N TYR A 14 -11.03 -11.34 3.91
CA TYR A 14 -10.20 -10.26 4.45
C TYR A 14 -10.90 -9.50 5.59
N ILE A 15 -12.17 -9.16 5.42
CA ILE A 15 -12.98 -8.49 6.45
C ILE A 15 -13.13 -9.41 7.66
N GLY A 16 -13.48 -10.68 7.46
CA GLY A 16 -13.61 -11.66 8.54
C GLY A 16 -12.31 -11.85 9.33
N ALA A 17 -11.17 -11.96 8.64
CA ALA A 17 -9.85 -12.05 9.27
C ALA A 17 -9.49 -10.77 10.07
N THR A 18 -9.88 -9.60 9.56
CA THR A 18 -9.72 -8.33 10.28
C THR A 18 -10.58 -8.29 11.54
N LEU A 19 -11.86 -8.66 11.44
CA LEU A 19 -12.78 -8.70 12.57
C LEU A 19 -12.33 -9.70 13.63
N TYR A 20 -11.84 -10.86 13.22
CA TYR A 20 -11.22 -11.85 14.11
C TYR A 20 -10.05 -11.26 14.89
N LEU A 21 -9.12 -10.59 14.19
CA LEU A 21 -7.98 -9.93 14.84
C LEU A 21 -8.43 -8.82 15.79
N VAL A 22 -9.34 -7.95 15.36
CA VAL A 22 -9.90 -6.88 16.22
C VAL A 22 -10.58 -7.46 17.45
N ASN A 23 -11.36 -8.53 17.31
CA ASN A 23 -12.05 -9.16 18.43
C ASN A 23 -11.06 -9.74 19.45
N ASN A 24 -10.05 -10.49 19.00
CA ASN A 24 -9.03 -11.04 19.89
C ASN A 24 -8.25 -9.93 20.62
N LEU A 25 -7.89 -8.85 19.90
CA LEU A 25 -7.22 -7.70 20.50
C LEU A 25 -8.10 -6.97 21.54
N ARG A 26 -9.42 -6.88 21.31
CA ARG A 26 -10.37 -6.30 22.27
C ARG A 26 -10.57 -7.16 23.51
N GLN A 27 -10.55 -8.48 23.34
CA GLN A 27 -10.74 -9.45 24.42
C GLN A 27 -9.43 -9.80 25.14
N HIS A 28 -8.30 -9.19 24.76
CA HIS A 28 -6.96 -9.52 25.28
C HIS A 28 -6.58 -11.00 25.13
N ILE A 29 -7.09 -11.66 24.08
CA ILE A 29 -6.80 -13.06 23.76
C ILE A 29 -5.65 -13.10 22.75
N GLU A 30 -4.70 -14.01 22.94
CA GLU A 30 -3.65 -14.25 21.95
C GLU A 30 -4.26 -14.68 20.61
N THR A 31 -3.90 -13.96 19.55
CA THR A 31 -4.42 -14.28 18.22
C THR A 31 -3.74 -15.53 17.67
N ASN A 32 -4.53 -16.52 17.26
CA ASN A 32 -3.99 -17.68 16.56
C ASN A 32 -3.46 -17.26 15.18
N LYS A 33 -2.14 -17.15 15.09
CA LYS A 33 -1.42 -16.69 13.90
C LYS A 33 -1.72 -17.57 12.68
N SER A 34 -1.84 -18.89 12.85
CA SER A 34 -2.12 -19.81 11.75
C SER A 34 -3.50 -19.58 11.14
N VAL A 35 -4.51 -19.29 11.96
CA VAL A 35 -5.87 -18.97 11.48
C VAL A 35 -5.86 -17.63 10.72
N LEU A 36 -5.23 -16.60 11.29
CA LEU A 36 -5.15 -15.27 10.66
C LEU A 36 -4.40 -15.30 9.32
N LEU A 37 -3.27 -15.99 9.26
CA LEU A 37 -2.46 -16.11 8.04
C LEU A 37 -3.07 -17.08 7.03
N GLY A 38 -3.67 -18.18 7.48
CA GLY A 38 -4.40 -19.11 6.62
C GLY A 38 -5.56 -18.41 5.91
N GLY A 39 -6.39 -17.68 6.66
CA GLY A 39 -7.46 -16.86 6.08
C GLY A 39 -6.93 -15.77 5.14
N GLY A 40 -5.85 -15.09 5.52
CA GLY A 40 -5.19 -14.10 4.67
C GLY A 40 -4.64 -14.66 3.35
N LEU A 41 -4.02 -15.84 3.38
CA LEU A 41 -3.52 -16.52 2.18
C LEU A 41 -4.66 -16.94 1.24
N VAL A 42 -5.73 -17.51 1.79
CA VAL A 42 -6.92 -17.86 1.00
C VAL A 42 -7.49 -16.60 0.33
N ALA A 43 -7.69 -15.52 1.11
CA ALA A 43 -8.17 -14.24 0.58
C ALA A 43 -7.25 -13.69 -0.52
N PHE A 44 -5.93 -13.76 -0.33
CA PHE A 44 -4.92 -13.31 -1.28
C PHE A 44 -4.98 -14.05 -2.61
N PHE A 45 -5.02 -15.38 -2.61
CA PHE A 45 -5.08 -16.14 -3.86
C PHE A 45 -6.40 -15.90 -4.61
N LEU A 46 -7.51 -15.80 -3.89
CA LEU A 46 -8.81 -15.46 -4.48
C LEU A 46 -8.83 -14.03 -5.06
N HIS A 47 -8.20 -13.08 -4.37
CA HIS A 47 -8.02 -11.69 -4.85
C HIS A 47 -7.18 -11.69 -6.12
N ALA A 48 -6.00 -12.32 -6.11
CA ALA A 48 -5.11 -12.38 -7.26
C ALA A 48 -5.80 -13.02 -8.49
N PHE A 49 -6.53 -14.11 -8.27
CA PHE A 49 -7.31 -14.76 -9.33
C PHE A 49 -8.40 -13.83 -9.89
N SER A 50 -9.20 -13.20 -9.02
CA SER A 50 -10.24 -12.25 -9.44
C SER A 50 -9.64 -11.05 -10.20
N ALA A 51 -8.58 -10.45 -9.67
CA ALA A 51 -7.89 -9.30 -10.27
C ALA A 51 -7.33 -9.64 -11.66
N TYR A 52 -6.71 -10.82 -11.83
CA TYR A 52 -6.20 -11.26 -13.14
C TYR A 52 -7.29 -11.23 -14.22
N TRP A 53 -8.46 -11.80 -13.92
CA TRP A 53 -9.57 -11.89 -14.89
C TRP A 53 -10.34 -10.58 -15.06
N VAL A 54 -10.31 -9.66 -14.08
CA VAL A 54 -10.90 -8.33 -14.21
C VAL A 54 -10.01 -7.39 -15.03
N ILE A 55 -8.70 -7.55 -14.93
CA ILE A 55 -7.71 -6.70 -15.62
C ILE A 55 -7.44 -7.22 -17.03
N ASN A 56 -7.30 -8.54 -17.20
CA ASN A 56 -6.99 -9.15 -18.48
C ASN A 56 -8.27 -9.55 -19.22
N THR A 57 -8.63 -8.78 -20.24
CA THR A 57 -9.85 -8.99 -21.03
C THR A 57 -9.51 -9.24 -22.49
N PRO A 58 -10.47 -9.73 -23.32
CA PRO A 58 -10.25 -9.90 -24.75
C PRO A 58 -9.91 -8.60 -25.50
N GLU A 59 -10.33 -7.44 -24.97
CA GLU A 59 -10.08 -6.12 -25.58
C GLU A 59 -8.70 -5.55 -25.21
N GLY A 60 -8.01 -6.18 -24.24
CA GLY A 60 -6.70 -5.77 -23.74
C GLY A 60 -6.64 -5.69 -22.22
N ILE A 61 -5.62 -4.99 -21.73
CA ILE A 61 -5.36 -4.84 -20.30
C ILE A 61 -6.00 -3.56 -19.79
N PHE A 62 -6.95 -3.70 -18.87
CA PHE A 62 -7.64 -2.58 -18.23
C PHE A 62 -6.96 -2.19 -16.92
N PHE A 63 -6.15 -1.13 -16.96
CA PHE A 63 -5.60 -0.50 -15.76
C PHE A 63 -6.39 0.75 -15.36
N SER A 64 -7.67 0.58 -15.10
CA SER A 64 -8.54 1.61 -14.50
C SER A 64 -8.13 1.92 -13.05
N PHE A 65 -8.49 3.12 -12.54
CA PHE A 65 -8.16 3.59 -11.19
C PHE A 65 -8.41 2.54 -10.10
N PHE A 66 -9.57 1.89 -10.13
CA PHE A 66 -9.96 0.95 -9.07
C PHE A 66 -9.26 -0.40 -9.18
N GLN A 67 -8.97 -0.91 -10.38
CA GLN A 67 -8.21 -2.16 -10.51
C GLN A 67 -6.73 -1.94 -10.14
N VAL A 68 -6.15 -0.76 -10.38
CA VAL A 68 -4.82 -0.46 -9.84
C VAL A 68 -4.86 -0.33 -8.31
N ALA A 69 -5.85 0.35 -7.73
CA ALA A 69 -6.03 0.40 -6.28
C ALA A 69 -6.21 -1.00 -5.66
N SER A 70 -6.90 -1.90 -6.37
CA SER A 70 -7.04 -3.33 -6.01
C SER A 70 -5.70 -4.05 -6.00
N LEU A 71 -4.84 -3.84 -7.01
CA LEU A 71 -3.48 -4.40 -7.03
C LEU A 71 -2.62 -3.87 -5.88
N PHE A 72 -2.74 -2.58 -5.55
CA PHE A 72 -2.09 -2.02 -4.35
C PHE A 72 -2.53 -2.74 -3.09
N GLY A 73 -3.84 -2.92 -2.89
CA GLY A 73 -4.39 -3.66 -1.76
C GLY A 73 -3.87 -5.10 -1.70
N LEU A 74 -3.82 -5.80 -2.85
CA LEU A 74 -3.28 -7.15 -2.97
C LEU A 74 -1.82 -7.24 -2.52
N VAL A 75 -0.97 -6.32 -3.00
CA VAL A 75 0.46 -6.28 -2.67
C VAL A 75 0.68 -5.89 -1.20
N ILE A 76 -0.09 -4.94 -0.67
CA ILE A 76 -0.05 -4.58 0.75
C ILE A 76 -0.42 -5.79 1.63
N ALA A 77 -1.46 -6.55 1.25
CA ALA A 77 -1.82 -7.78 1.94
C ALA A 77 -0.71 -8.84 1.86
N ALA A 78 -0.10 -9.02 0.69
CA ALA A 78 1.02 -9.95 0.50
C ALA A 78 2.20 -9.60 1.42
N ILE A 79 2.61 -8.33 1.44
CA ILE A 79 3.71 -7.86 2.30
C ILE A 79 3.36 -8.08 3.77
N ALA A 80 2.13 -7.78 4.20
CA ALA A 80 1.70 -7.99 5.58
C ALA A 80 1.73 -9.47 5.99
N ILE A 81 1.29 -10.38 5.10
CA ILE A 81 1.34 -11.83 5.30
C ILE A 81 2.79 -12.30 5.41
N ILE A 82 3.64 -11.95 4.44
CA ILE A 82 5.06 -12.32 4.41
C ILE A 82 5.79 -11.79 5.64
N ALA A 83 5.65 -10.50 5.96
CA ALA A 83 6.27 -9.89 7.13
C ALA A 83 5.83 -10.56 8.44
N SER A 84 4.55 -10.94 8.52
CA SER A 84 4.01 -11.65 9.68
C SER A 84 4.60 -13.05 9.85
N PHE A 85 5.07 -13.73 8.81
CA PHE A 85 5.77 -15.00 8.97
C PHE A 85 7.09 -14.84 9.73
N TYR A 86 7.88 -13.80 9.40
CA TYR A 86 9.23 -13.60 9.94
C TYR A 86 9.30 -12.72 11.20
N ARG A 87 8.29 -11.86 11.42
CA ARG A 87 8.26 -10.89 12.53
C ARG A 87 6.90 -10.92 13.23
N PRO A 88 6.81 -10.58 14.53
CA PRO A 88 5.54 -10.49 15.26
C PRO A 88 4.77 -9.19 14.91
N VAL A 89 4.47 -9.00 13.62
CA VAL A 89 3.84 -7.78 13.07
C VAL A 89 2.46 -8.05 12.49
N THR A 90 1.75 -9.03 13.05
CA THR A 90 0.37 -9.40 12.65
C THR A 90 -0.60 -8.23 12.71
N ASN A 91 -0.31 -7.21 13.53
CA ASN A 91 -1.09 -5.96 13.60
C ASN A 91 -1.13 -5.18 12.28
N LEU A 92 -0.19 -5.40 11.34
CA LEU A 92 -0.25 -4.80 10.01
C LEU A 92 -1.48 -5.27 9.22
N ALA A 93 -2.02 -6.45 9.52
CA ALA A 93 -3.25 -6.97 8.92
C ALA A 93 -4.47 -6.08 9.21
N LEU A 94 -4.48 -5.32 10.32
CA LEU A 94 -5.56 -4.39 10.67
C LEU A 94 -5.78 -3.30 9.61
N LEU A 95 -4.73 -2.94 8.88
CA LEU A 95 -4.82 -1.96 7.79
C LEU A 95 -4.74 -2.64 6.43
N ALA A 96 -3.88 -3.65 6.28
CA ALA A 96 -3.66 -4.32 5.02
C ALA A 96 -4.93 -5.02 4.49
N TYR A 97 -5.59 -5.83 5.32
CA TYR A 97 -6.74 -6.62 4.87
C TYR A 97 -7.96 -5.76 4.51
N PRO A 98 -8.34 -4.72 5.29
CA PRO A 98 -9.41 -3.82 4.87
C PRO A 98 -9.08 -3.05 3.60
N SER A 99 -7.82 -2.63 3.40
CA SER A 99 -7.42 -1.94 2.17
C SER A 99 -7.54 -2.85 0.94
N ALA A 100 -7.16 -4.13 1.07
CA ALA A 100 -7.32 -5.14 0.02
C ALA A 100 -8.79 -5.42 -0.30
N ALA A 101 -9.62 -5.60 0.75
CA ALA A 101 -11.05 -5.81 0.61
C ALA A 101 -11.75 -4.64 -0.08
N LEU A 102 -11.45 -3.40 0.34
CA LEU A 102 -12.01 -2.21 -0.30
C LEU A 102 -11.56 -2.09 -1.75
N GLY A 103 -10.26 -2.32 -2.04
CA GLY A 103 -9.72 -2.26 -3.39
C GLY A 103 -10.41 -3.23 -4.35
N ILE A 104 -10.54 -4.51 -3.96
CA ILE A 104 -11.19 -5.50 -4.84
C ILE A 104 -12.69 -5.23 -5.01
N LEU A 105 -13.41 -4.81 -3.96
CA LEU A 105 -14.83 -4.47 -4.07
C LEU A 105 -15.04 -3.29 -5.03
N LEU A 106 -14.26 -2.22 -4.88
CA LEU A 106 -14.36 -1.07 -5.76
C LEU A 106 -14.01 -1.44 -7.21
N SER A 107 -12.98 -2.28 -7.41
CA SER A 107 -12.60 -2.77 -8.74
C SER A 107 -13.69 -3.60 -9.42
N LEU A 108 -14.56 -4.26 -8.66
CA LEU A 108 -15.64 -5.09 -9.22
C LEU A 108 -16.91 -4.30 -9.52
N PHE A 109 -17.24 -3.31 -8.68
CA PHE A 109 -18.54 -2.65 -8.70
C PHE A 109 -18.53 -1.23 -9.25
N VAL A 110 -17.37 -0.57 -9.28
CA VAL A 110 -17.26 0.79 -9.80
C VAL A 110 -16.70 0.76 -11.22
N LYS A 111 -17.56 1.11 -12.17
CA LYS A 111 -17.17 1.25 -13.58
C LYS A 111 -16.46 2.58 -13.78
N THR A 112 -15.40 2.55 -14.58
CA THR A 112 -14.63 3.73 -14.97
C THR A 112 -14.42 3.68 -16.48
N GLU A 113 -14.46 4.83 -17.14
CA GLU A 113 -14.10 4.95 -18.56
C GLU A 113 -12.58 4.99 -18.66
N THR A 114 -11.98 3.90 -19.12
CA THR A 114 -10.53 3.78 -19.33
C THR A 114 -10.32 2.96 -20.58
N GLN A 115 -9.48 3.43 -21.50
CA GLN A 115 -9.17 2.66 -22.70
C GLN A 115 -8.28 1.46 -22.37
N PRO A 116 -8.56 0.27 -22.94
CA PRO A 116 -7.70 -0.89 -22.77
C PRO A 116 -6.36 -0.68 -23.46
N MET A 117 -5.29 -1.15 -22.82
CA MET A 117 -3.95 -1.16 -23.43
C MET A 117 -3.78 -2.46 -24.24
N PRO A 118 -3.43 -2.40 -25.54
CA PRO A 118 -3.39 -3.58 -26.41
C PRO A 118 -2.37 -4.64 -25.95
N GLU A 119 -1.16 -4.23 -25.57
CA GLU A 119 -0.12 -5.08 -24.98
C GLU A 119 0.84 -4.25 -24.13
N LEU A 120 1.36 -4.82 -23.04
CA LEU A 120 2.39 -4.20 -22.20
C LEU A 120 3.76 -4.77 -22.58
N SER A 121 4.71 -3.89 -22.94
CA SER A 121 6.10 -4.33 -23.08
C SER A 121 6.66 -4.81 -21.74
N TYR A 122 7.61 -5.75 -21.77
CA TYR A 122 8.27 -6.23 -20.56
C TYR A 122 8.93 -5.10 -19.75
N GLN A 123 9.39 -4.03 -20.41
CA GLN A 123 9.99 -2.87 -19.75
C GLN A 123 8.96 -2.07 -18.96
N VAL A 124 7.79 -1.81 -19.56
CA VAL A 124 6.68 -1.10 -18.89
C VAL A 124 6.14 -1.95 -17.74
N LEU A 125 5.99 -3.26 -17.94
CA LEU A 125 5.56 -4.18 -16.89
C LEU A 125 6.53 -4.15 -15.71
N PHE A 126 7.84 -4.20 -15.96
CA PHE A 126 8.87 -4.07 -14.91
C PHE A 126 8.71 -2.76 -14.14
N HIS A 127 8.58 -1.62 -14.84
CA HIS A 127 8.37 -0.32 -14.22
C HIS A 127 7.10 -0.28 -13.36
N ILE A 128 5.99 -0.85 -13.84
CA ILE A 128 4.73 -0.91 -13.08
C ILE A 128 4.91 -1.74 -11.81
N VAL A 129 5.46 -2.95 -11.92
CA VAL A 129 5.64 -3.86 -10.77
C VAL A 129 6.52 -3.22 -9.70
N ILE A 130 7.67 -2.64 -10.07
CA ILE A 130 8.56 -2.00 -9.10
C ILE A 130 7.91 -0.76 -8.46
N SER A 131 7.12 -0.01 -9.23
CA SER A 131 6.39 1.17 -8.73
C SER A 131 5.31 0.77 -7.74
N VAL A 132 4.51 -0.26 -8.06
CA VAL A 132 3.47 -0.78 -7.15
C VAL A 132 4.09 -1.31 -5.87
N LEU A 133 5.22 -2.02 -5.95
CA LEU A 133 5.96 -2.47 -4.76
C LEU A 133 6.46 -1.30 -3.91
N ALA A 134 7.07 -0.28 -4.53
CA ALA A 134 7.57 0.91 -3.82
C ALA A 134 6.45 1.62 -3.04
N TYR A 135 5.36 1.93 -3.74
CA TYR A 135 4.20 2.60 -3.15
C TYR A 135 3.55 1.74 -2.06
N SER A 136 3.45 0.42 -2.24
CA SER A 136 2.87 -0.48 -1.23
C SER A 136 3.71 -0.53 0.04
N VAL A 137 5.03 -0.64 -0.07
CA VAL A 137 5.94 -0.62 1.09
C VAL A 137 5.84 0.73 1.82
N LEU A 138 5.82 1.85 1.09
CA LEU A 138 5.69 3.19 1.68
C LEU A 138 4.29 3.44 2.29
N ALA A 139 3.24 2.83 1.74
CA ALA A 139 1.90 2.86 2.33
C ALA A 139 1.89 2.13 3.69
N ILE A 140 2.57 0.99 3.80
CA ILE A 140 2.73 0.28 5.07
C ILE A 140 3.60 1.11 6.03
N ALA A 141 4.61 1.83 5.54
CA ALA A 141 5.36 2.78 6.36
C ALA A 141 4.48 3.90 6.92
N VAL A 142 3.51 4.41 6.13
CA VAL A 142 2.51 5.36 6.63
C VAL A 142 1.64 4.73 7.72
N ALA A 143 1.09 3.54 7.49
CA ALA A 143 0.32 2.81 8.49
C ALA A 143 1.09 2.66 9.80
N GLN A 144 2.35 2.25 9.72
CA GLN A 144 3.26 2.12 10.85
C GLN A 144 3.52 3.46 11.54
N SER A 145 3.70 4.54 10.79
CA SER A 145 3.90 5.88 11.36
C SER A 145 2.66 6.38 12.12
N LEU A 146 1.45 6.01 11.67
CA LEU A 146 0.20 6.33 12.36
C LEU A 146 0.05 5.50 13.64
N LEU A 147 0.42 4.22 13.62
CA LEU A 147 0.48 3.39 14.83
C LEU A 147 1.50 3.93 15.85
N LEU A 148 2.67 4.36 15.38
CA LEU A 148 3.66 5.05 16.21
C LEU A 148 3.12 6.34 16.80
N TYR A 149 2.38 7.12 16.01
CA TYR A 149 1.73 8.35 16.48
C TYR A 149 0.76 8.06 17.63
N THR A 150 -0.17 7.10 17.44
CA THR A 150 -1.17 6.74 18.45
C THR A 150 -0.51 6.20 19.72
N GLN A 151 0.50 5.33 19.59
CA GLN A 151 1.27 4.81 20.72
C GLN A 151 1.99 5.92 21.48
N SER A 152 2.67 6.83 20.77
CA SER A 152 3.39 7.95 21.39
C SER A 152 2.46 8.94 22.10
N TYR A 153 1.27 9.17 21.57
CA TYR A 153 0.25 10.03 22.16
C TYR A 153 -0.29 9.42 23.46
N GLN A 154 -0.64 8.14 23.45
CA GLN A 154 -1.22 7.45 24.61
C GLN A 154 -0.23 7.33 25.77
N LEU A 155 1.05 7.07 25.49
CA LEU A 155 2.12 7.04 26.49
C LEU A 155 2.30 8.40 27.18
N LYS A 156 2.27 9.50 26.42
CA LYS A 156 2.39 10.86 26.98
C LYS A 156 1.22 11.24 27.88
N HIS A 157 0.02 10.74 27.58
CA HIS A 157 -1.19 11.04 28.35
C HIS A 157 -1.51 9.98 29.41
N LYS A 158 -0.58 9.03 29.68
CA LYS A 158 -0.74 7.92 30.63
C LYS A 158 -2.00 7.08 30.41
N ARG A 159 -2.55 7.09 29.20
CA ARG A 159 -3.75 6.32 28.80
C ARG A 159 -3.29 5.10 28.01
N MET A 160 -2.67 4.16 28.70
CA MET A 160 -2.34 2.85 28.15
C MET A 160 -3.62 2.02 28.15
N THR A 161 -4.54 2.24 27.20
CA THR A 161 -5.83 1.52 27.15
C THR A 161 -6.08 0.97 25.76
N GLY A 162 -6.53 -0.29 25.68
CA GLY A 162 -6.91 -0.93 24.41
C GLY A 162 -5.73 -1.37 23.55
N LEU A 163 -5.83 -1.16 22.23
CA LEU A 163 -4.91 -1.69 21.20
C LEU A 163 -3.43 -1.37 21.43
N VAL A 164 -3.10 -0.25 22.09
CA VAL A 164 -1.71 0.24 22.25
C VAL A 164 -0.89 -0.58 23.25
N GLN A 165 -1.52 -1.24 24.23
CA GLN A 165 -0.80 -2.12 25.17
C GLN A 165 -0.24 -3.38 24.49
N LEU A 166 -0.84 -3.79 23.37
CA LEU A 166 -0.48 -4.98 22.60
C LEU A 166 0.53 -4.66 21.49
N LEU A 167 0.91 -3.39 21.33
CA LEU A 167 1.90 -2.98 20.36
C LEU A 167 3.31 -3.24 20.91
N PRO A 168 4.22 -3.79 20.08
CA PRO A 168 5.65 -3.82 20.37
C PRO A 168 6.23 -2.50 20.90
N PRO A 169 7.38 -2.54 21.59
CA PRO A 169 8.04 -1.34 22.11
C PRO A 169 8.24 -0.26 21.03
N LEU A 170 8.09 1.01 21.41
CA LEU A 170 8.25 2.16 20.50
C LEU A 170 9.53 2.10 19.66
N GLN A 171 10.65 1.68 20.26
CA GLN A 171 11.93 1.57 19.56
C GLN A 171 11.89 0.54 18.41
N THR A 172 11.22 -0.60 18.63
CA THR A 172 11.03 -1.63 17.61
C THR A 172 10.16 -1.11 16.49
N MET A 173 9.08 -0.43 16.82
CA MET A 173 8.16 0.16 15.86
C MET A 173 8.85 1.23 14.99
N GLU A 174 9.68 2.08 15.60
CA GLU A 174 10.49 3.07 14.87
C GLU A 174 11.54 2.40 13.97
N LYS A 175 12.20 1.33 14.44
CA LYS A 175 13.15 0.58 13.62
C LYS A 175 12.47 0.02 12.37
N LEU A 176 11.32 -0.62 12.53
CA LEU A 176 10.51 -1.14 11.43
C LEU A 176 10.09 -0.03 10.46
N LEU A 177 9.69 1.14 10.97
CA LEU A 177 9.35 2.29 10.13
C LEU A 177 10.53 2.69 9.22
N PHE A 178 11.73 2.83 9.78
CA PHE A 178 12.91 3.21 9.01
C PHE A 178 13.40 2.10 8.06
N GLU A 179 13.27 0.83 8.44
CA GLU A 179 13.53 -0.31 7.54
C GLU A 179 12.61 -0.27 6.32
N MET A 180 11.31 0.03 6.52
CA MET A 180 10.35 0.18 5.42
C MET A 180 10.61 1.41 4.57
N ILE A 181 11.00 2.55 5.16
CA ILE A 181 11.37 3.75 4.38
C ILE A 181 12.61 3.49 3.53
N TRP A 182 13.62 2.79 4.07
CA TRP A 182 14.79 2.37 3.29
C TRP A 182 14.40 1.48 2.12
N ALA A 183 13.64 0.41 2.38
CA ALA A 183 13.17 -0.49 1.33
C ALA A 183 12.34 0.25 0.28
N GLY A 184 11.40 1.09 0.72
CA GLY A 184 10.55 1.91 -0.14
C GLY A 184 11.34 2.92 -0.99
N LEU A 185 12.34 3.61 -0.42
CA LEU A 185 13.19 4.54 -1.15
C LEU A 185 14.04 3.82 -2.21
N THR A 186 14.59 2.64 -1.88
CA THR A 186 15.34 1.82 -2.85
C THR A 186 14.46 1.41 -4.02
N LEU A 187 13.27 0.87 -3.75
CA LEU A 187 12.31 0.50 -4.79
C LEU A 187 11.86 1.71 -5.60
N LEU A 188 11.61 2.86 -4.95
CA LEU A 188 11.24 4.11 -5.62
C LEU A 188 12.37 4.63 -6.51
N SER A 189 13.64 4.47 -6.10
CA SER A 189 14.80 4.84 -6.92
C SER A 189 14.87 4.00 -8.19
N ILE A 190 14.65 2.67 -8.07
CA ILE A 190 14.61 1.76 -9.23
C ILE A 190 13.41 2.09 -10.13
N SER A 191 12.25 2.40 -9.55
CA SER A 191 11.06 2.87 -10.28
C SER A 191 11.35 4.14 -11.08
N ILE A 192 11.92 5.17 -10.46
CA ILE A 192 12.27 6.43 -11.14
C ILE A 192 13.30 6.19 -12.24
N ALA A 193 14.37 5.43 -11.95
CA ALA A 193 15.40 5.10 -12.93
C ALA A 193 14.83 4.32 -14.14
N SER A 194 14.03 3.29 -13.89
CA SER A 194 13.36 2.53 -14.95
C SER A 194 12.38 3.39 -15.75
N GLY A 195 11.70 4.35 -15.11
CA GLY A 195 10.87 5.33 -15.80
C GLY A 195 11.71 6.13 -16.81
N PHE A 196 12.84 6.69 -16.39
CA PHE A 196 13.70 7.48 -17.28
C PHE A 196 14.31 6.68 -18.44
N ILE A 197 14.52 5.38 -18.26
CA ILE A 197 15.13 4.52 -19.29
C ILE A 197 14.06 3.98 -20.25
N PHE A 198 12.86 3.66 -19.76
CA PHE A 198 11.87 2.88 -20.53
C PHE A 198 10.64 3.66 -20.97
N LEU A 199 10.38 4.84 -20.40
CA LEU A 199 9.22 5.66 -20.75
C LEU A 199 9.66 6.87 -21.58
N ASP A 200 9.14 6.96 -22.79
CA ASP A 200 9.38 8.10 -23.66
C ASP A 200 8.65 9.35 -23.15
N ASN A 201 9.30 10.50 -23.28
CA ASN A 201 8.71 11.82 -22.99
C ASN A 201 8.07 11.96 -21.58
N LEU A 202 8.75 11.52 -20.53
CA LEU A 202 8.33 11.71 -19.12
C LEU A 202 8.05 13.18 -18.71
N PHE A 203 8.59 14.13 -19.47
CA PHE A 203 8.36 15.57 -19.29
C PHE A 203 7.34 16.16 -20.27
N ALA A 204 6.62 15.33 -21.03
CA ALA A 204 5.43 15.78 -21.72
C ALA A 204 4.45 16.41 -20.72
N GLN A 205 3.69 17.41 -21.15
CA GLN A 205 2.87 18.27 -20.28
C GLN A 205 1.91 17.48 -19.36
N HIS A 206 1.44 16.30 -19.79
CA HIS A 206 0.54 15.43 -19.02
C HIS A 206 1.25 14.42 -18.10
N LEU A 207 2.57 14.28 -18.17
CA LEU A 207 3.37 13.38 -17.31
C LEU A 207 4.34 14.14 -16.38
N ALA A 208 4.71 15.38 -16.73
CA ALA A 208 5.69 16.17 -15.98
C ALA A 208 5.31 16.34 -14.49
N HIS A 209 4.03 16.58 -14.20
CA HIS A 209 3.56 16.72 -12.82
C HIS A 209 3.70 15.42 -12.02
N LYS A 210 3.50 14.24 -12.63
CA LYS A 210 3.72 12.94 -11.99
C LYS A 210 5.19 12.73 -11.63
N THR A 211 6.08 13.06 -12.58
CA THR A 211 7.53 12.94 -12.41
C THR A 211 8.05 13.88 -11.31
N ILE A 212 7.65 15.16 -11.34
CA ILE A 212 8.07 16.15 -10.34
C ILE A 212 7.58 15.78 -8.93
N LEU A 213 6.33 15.35 -8.79
CA LEU A 213 5.78 14.92 -7.49
C LEU A 213 6.49 13.66 -6.95
N SER A 214 6.83 12.72 -7.83
CA SER A 214 7.61 11.52 -7.47
C SER A 214 9.02 11.87 -7.00
N LEU A 215 9.72 12.79 -7.68
CA LEU A 215 11.03 13.29 -7.25
C LEU A 215 10.96 14.08 -5.94
N ALA A 216 9.90 14.88 -5.74
CA ALA A 216 9.65 15.58 -4.48
C ALA A 216 9.40 14.61 -3.31
N ALA A 217 8.68 13.52 -3.56
CA ALA A 217 8.52 12.46 -2.57
C ALA A 217 9.85 11.75 -2.28
N TRP A 218 10.61 11.39 -3.31
CA TRP A 218 11.91 10.74 -3.20
C TRP A 218 12.88 11.58 -2.35
N THR A 219 12.98 12.89 -2.63
CA THR A 219 13.80 13.81 -1.85
C THR A 219 13.33 13.92 -0.40
N THR A 220 12.02 13.95 -0.15
CA THR A 220 11.45 13.95 1.20
C THR A 220 11.89 12.71 2.00
N PHE A 221 11.79 11.51 1.41
CA PHE A 221 12.22 10.28 2.07
C PHE A 221 13.74 10.20 2.24
N ALA A 222 14.51 10.64 1.24
CA ALA A 222 15.97 10.70 1.34
C ALA A 222 16.44 11.64 2.46
N VAL A 223 15.85 12.84 2.57
CA VAL A 223 16.11 13.80 3.65
C VAL A 223 15.71 13.23 5.01
N LEU A 224 14.60 12.50 5.07
CA LEU A 224 14.15 11.84 6.30
C LEU A 224 15.15 10.77 6.78
N LEU A 225 15.68 9.94 5.86
CA LEU A 225 16.70 8.93 6.17
C LEU A 225 18.04 9.58 6.56
N TRP A 226 18.47 10.61 5.82
CA TRP A 226 19.66 11.40 6.17
C TRP A 226 19.53 12.03 7.55
N GLY A 227 18.40 12.69 7.83
CA GLY A 227 18.11 13.31 9.11
C GLY A 227 18.03 12.30 10.26
N ARG A 228 17.63 11.05 9.99
CA ARG A 228 17.70 9.98 10.99
C ARG A 228 19.14 9.62 11.37
N HIS A 229 20.05 9.58 10.40
CA HIS A 229 21.45 9.23 10.61
C HIS A 229 22.25 10.37 11.25
N GLN A 230 22.11 11.59 10.72
CA GLN A 230 22.94 12.74 11.13
C GLN A 230 22.37 13.51 12.30
N LEU A 231 21.04 13.68 12.35
CA LEU A 231 20.36 14.54 13.33
C LEU A 231 19.54 13.75 14.35
N GLY A 232 19.52 12.42 14.23
CA GLY A 232 18.75 11.55 15.12
C GLY A 232 17.24 11.76 15.04
N TRP A 233 16.69 12.17 13.89
CA TRP A 233 15.24 12.43 13.74
C TRP A 233 14.40 11.19 14.07
N ARG A 234 13.45 11.35 15.01
CA ARG A 234 12.59 10.27 15.53
C ARG A 234 11.19 10.81 15.88
N GLY A 235 10.26 9.92 16.24
CA GLY A 235 8.91 10.29 16.66
C GLY A 235 8.16 11.19 15.67
N LYS A 236 7.70 12.37 16.13
CA LYS A 236 6.85 13.27 15.34
C LYS A 236 7.47 13.72 14.00
N THR A 237 8.78 13.94 13.96
CA THR A 237 9.46 14.35 12.72
C THR A 237 9.44 13.22 11.69
N ALA A 238 9.73 11.99 12.11
CA ALA A 238 9.65 10.81 11.27
C ALA A 238 8.23 10.61 10.73
N ILE A 239 7.22 10.72 11.60
CA ILE A 239 5.81 10.57 11.23
C ILE A 239 5.39 11.62 10.18
N ARG A 240 5.69 12.90 10.44
CA ARG A 240 5.35 13.99 9.49
C ARG A 240 6.06 13.83 8.15
N GLY A 241 7.34 13.46 8.17
CA GLY A 241 8.12 13.22 6.95
C GLY A 241 7.53 12.07 6.13
N THR A 242 7.20 10.95 6.77
CA THR A 242 6.59 9.79 6.10
C THR A 242 5.24 10.14 5.48
N LEU A 243 4.36 10.83 6.24
CA LEU A 243 3.06 11.26 5.73
C LEU A 243 3.18 12.25 4.57
N THR A 244 4.12 13.20 4.66
CA THR A 244 4.35 14.21 3.61
C THR A 244 4.85 13.54 2.33
N GLY A 245 5.89 12.71 2.43
CA GLY A 245 6.46 12.00 1.27
C GLY A 245 5.44 11.09 0.59
N PHE A 246 4.64 10.33 1.38
CA PHE A 246 3.63 9.47 0.80
C PHE A 246 2.45 10.25 0.19
N SER A 247 2.05 11.38 0.79
CA SER A 247 1.01 12.24 0.21
C SER A 247 1.42 12.77 -1.16
N LEU A 248 2.69 13.16 -1.33
CA LEU A 248 3.25 13.55 -2.63
C LEU A 248 3.18 12.41 -3.65
N LEU A 249 3.50 11.17 -3.26
CA LEU A 249 3.36 9.99 -4.14
C LEU A 249 1.91 9.73 -4.54
N VAL A 250 0.99 9.74 -3.57
CA VAL A 250 -0.43 9.54 -3.86
C VAL A 250 -0.93 10.59 -4.85
N LEU A 251 -0.53 11.85 -4.69
CA LEU A 251 -0.87 12.90 -5.65
C LEU A 251 -0.24 12.68 -7.03
N ALA A 252 1.00 12.17 -7.09
CA ALA A 252 1.69 11.87 -8.35
C ALA A 252 0.89 10.88 -9.20
N TYR A 253 0.50 9.73 -8.62
CA TYR A 253 -0.20 8.67 -9.36
C TYR A 253 -1.72 8.82 -9.33
N PHE A 254 -2.32 8.80 -8.14
CA PHE A 254 -3.77 8.79 -8.00
C PHE A 254 -4.39 10.17 -8.21
N GLY A 255 -3.71 11.26 -7.84
CA GLY A 255 -4.24 12.62 -8.00
C GLY A 255 -4.56 12.94 -9.46
N SER A 256 -3.62 12.68 -10.36
CA SER A 256 -3.79 12.91 -11.79
C SER A 256 -4.82 11.95 -12.42
N LYS A 257 -4.79 10.67 -12.05
CA LYS A 257 -5.69 9.65 -12.60
C LYS A 257 -7.14 9.81 -12.13
N LEU A 258 -7.35 10.19 -10.87
CA LEU A 258 -8.68 10.47 -10.31
C LEU A 258 -9.34 11.65 -11.04
N VAL A 259 -8.59 12.72 -11.27
CA VAL A 259 -9.13 13.89 -11.99
C VAL A 259 -9.52 13.51 -13.42
N LEU A 260 -8.68 12.76 -14.13
CA LEU A 260 -8.95 12.39 -15.51
C LEU A 260 -10.12 11.41 -15.65
N GLU A 261 -10.10 10.31 -14.89
CA GLU A 261 -11.05 9.21 -15.06
C GLU A 261 -12.37 9.42 -14.31
N VAL A 262 -12.34 10.04 -13.12
CA VAL A 262 -13.52 10.15 -12.26
C VAL A 262 -14.19 11.52 -12.38
N ILE A 263 -13.40 12.60 -12.48
CA ILE A 263 -13.94 13.98 -12.52
C ILE A 263 -14.20 14.42 -13.96
N LEU A 264 -13.25 14.18 -14.87
CA LEU A 264 -13.32 14.67 -16.24
C LEU A 264 -13.90 13.65 -17.24
N GLN A 265 -14.05 12.37 -16.84
CA GLN A 265 -14.51 11.27 -17.70
C GLN A 265 -13.74 11.19 -19.02
N ARG A 266 -12.42 11.40 -18.96
CA ARG A 266 -11.50 11.34 -20.09
C ARG A 266 -10.27 10.56 -19.65
N GLY A 267 -10.38 9.23 -19.73
CA GLY A 267 -9.34 8.26 -19.35
C GLY A 267 -8.66 7.64 -20.57
#